data_AF-A0A834QVX1-F1
#
_entry.id   AF-A0A834QVX1-F1
#
_cell.length_a   1.000
_cell.length_b   1.000
_cell.length_c   1.000
_cell.angle_alpha   90.00
_cell.angle_beta   90.00
_cell.angle_gamma   90.00
#
_symmetry.space_group_name_H-M   'P 1'
#
loop_
_entity.id
_entity.type
_entity.pdbx_description
1 polymer ?
#
loop_
_entity_poly.entity_id
_entity_poly.type
_entity_poly.pdbx_seq_one_letter_code
_entity_poly.pdbx_strand_id
1 'polypeptide(L)'
;MGNCPWNSWAHSHRSSLCLCSLRDKLRAILQATYTHSWNLACFVFVYKGLCALQAHTQGKTYQSHSFLAAFIGGFLLFGDNNNINSQINMYLTSRVLFALCRLGVEKGYIPELRWDPFPLYTAVVWGLVLWLFEYHRPTLQPSLQSSMTYLYEDSNVWHDLSDFLIYNKSRASK
;
A
#
# COMPACT_ATOMS: atom_id res chain seq x y z
N MET A 1 -21.01 10.73 -29.53
CA MET A 1 -19.67 10.21 -29.88
C MET A 1 -18.64 11.10 -29.20
N GLY A 2 -18.26 10.76 -27.96
CA GLY A 2 -17.25 11.49 -27.19
C GLY A 2 -15.96 10.69 -27.19
N ASN A 3 -14.88 11.27 -27.73
CA ASN A 3 -13.57 10.65 -27.76
C ASN A 3 -13.00 10.56 -26.34
N CYS A 4 -12.85 9.34 -25.81
CA CYS A 4 -12.07 9.06 -24.62
C CYS A 4 -10.57 9.32 -24.90
N PRO A 5 -9.82 10.03 -24.02
CA PRO A 5 -8.43 10.43 -24.28
C PRO A 5 -7.42 9.27 -24.27
N TRP A 6 -7.87 8.06 -23.94
CA TRP A 6 -7.03 6.90 -23.66
C TRP A 6 -6.50 6.20 -24.92
N ASN A 7 -7.07 6.48 -26.09
CA ASN A 7 -6.73 5.77 -27.33
C ASN A 7 -5.39 6.19 -27.95
N SER A 8 -4.82 7.34 -27.53
CA SER A 8 -3.53 7.80 -28.06
C SER A 8 -2.32 7.12 -27.40
N TRP A 9 -2.48 6.45 -26.26
CA TRP A 9 -1.40 5.73 -25.57
C TRP A 9 -1.14 4.32 -26.12
N ALA A 10 -2.05 3.81 -26.97
CA ALA A 10 -2.03 2.42 -27.43
C ALA A 10 -1.07 2.14 -28.60
N HIS A 11 -0.60 3.16 -29.32
CA HIS A 11 0.19 2.98 -30.55
C HIS A 11 1.71 3.13 -30.41
N SER A 12 2.24 3.52 -29.24
CA SER A 12 3.69 3.74 -29.07
C SER A 12 4.48 2.55 -28.52
N HIS A 13 3.84 1.39 -28.28
CA HIS A 13 4.43 0.27 -27.52
C HIS A 13 4.73 -0.98 -28.35
N ARG A 14 5.26 -0.83 -29.57
CA ARG A 14 5.58 -1.99 -30.43
C ARG A 14 6.91 -1.79 -31.17
N SER A 15 8.05 -1.85 -30.46
CA SER A 15 9.34 -2.36 -30.99
C SER A 15 10.59 -1.97 -30.17
N SER A 16 10.81 -2.49 -28.94
CA SER A 16 12.17 -2.69 -28.35
C SER A 16 12.11 -3.54 -27.06
N LEU A 17 12.26 -4.86 -27.15
CA LEU A 17 12.39 -5.75 -25.98
C LEU A 17 13.88 -6.02 -25.69
N CYS A 18 14.41 -5.52 -24.56
CA CYS A 18 14.95 -6.34 -23.45
C CYS A 18 15.86 -5.54 -22.47
N LEU A 19 16.66 -4.57 -22.93
CA LEU A 19 17.57 -3.80 -22.05
C LEU A 19 16.95 -2.53 -21.43
N CYS A 20 16.03 -1.87 -22.14
CA CYS A 20 15.28 -0.74 -21.59
C CYS A 20 14.38 -1.19 -20.43
N SER A 21 13.72 -2.35 -20.53
CA SER A 21 12.81 -2.83 -19.48
C SER A 21 13.49 -3.10 -18.13
N LEU A 22 14.66 -3.75 -18.10
CA LEU A 22 15.38 -3.98 -16.84
C LEU A 22 15.88 -2.66 -16.25
N ARG A 23 16.46 -1.78 -17.07
CA ARG A 23 16.90 -0.45 -16.62
C ARG A 23 15.75 0.40 -16.10
N ASP A 24 14.60 0.35 -16.77
CA ASP A 24 13.40 1.10 -16.38
C ASP A 24 12.77 0.53 -15.11
N LYS A 25 12.76 -0.81 -14.95
CA LYS A 25 12.38 -1.46 -13.68
C LYS A 25 13.33 -1.10 -12.54
N LEU A 26 14.64 -1.15 -12.78
CA LEU A 26 15.66 -0.82 -11.78
C LEU A 26 15.57 0.66 -11.40
N ARG A 27 15.37 1.55 -12.38
CA ARG A 27 15.13 2.97 -12.15
C ARG A 27 13.83 3.20 -11.39
N ALA A 28 12.75 2.51 -11.71
CA ALA A 28 11.49 2.60 -10.98
C ALA A 28 11.62 2.14 -9.52
N ILE A 29 12.34 1.04 -9.27
CA ILE A 29 12.62 0.54 -7.91
C ILE A 29 13.48 1.55 -7.15
N LEU A 30 14.54 2.07 -7.78
CA LEU A 30 15.41 3.07 -7.15
C LEU A 30 14.68 4.37 -6.88
N GLN A 31 13.85 4.85 -7.81
CA GLN A 31 13.01 6.03 -7.61
C GLN A 31 12.00 5.80 -6.49
N ALA A 32 11.30 4.66 -6.47
CA ALA A 32 10.36 4.34 -5.40
C ALA A 32 11.06 4.29 -4.03
N THR A 33 12.22 3.64 -3.97
CA THR A 33 13.06 3.57 -2.76
C THR A 33 13.53 4.95 -2.32
N TYR A 34 14.00 5.77 -3.26
CA TYR A 34 14.47 7.12 -2.99
C TYR A 34 13.34 8.00 -2.47
N THR A 35 12.18 8.02 -3.14
CA THR A 35 10.99 8.77 -2.72
C THR A 35 10.52 8.31 -1.34
N HIS A 36 10.48 7.00 -1.09
CA HIS A 36 10.12 6.47 0.22
C HIS A 36 11.09 6.93 1.32
N SER A 37 12.39 6.80 1.07
CA SER A 37 13.43 7.17 2.03
C SER A 37 13.46 8.68 2.28
N TRP A 38 13.24 9.48 1.25
CA TRP A 38 13.16 10.93 1.32
C TRP A 38 11.96 11.38 2.16
N ASN A 39 10.77 10.80 1.92
CA ASN A 39 9.57 11.12 2.70
C ASN A 39 9.76 10.78 4.19
N LEU A 40 10.40 9.64 4.50
CA LEU A 40 10.73 9.27 5.88
C LEU A 40 11.74 10.24 6.51
N ALA A 41 12.80 10.61 5.78
CA ALA A 41 13.82 11.53 6.28
C ALA A 41 13.25 12.92 6.56
N CYS A 42 12.48 13.45 5.62
CA CYS A 42 11.78 14.72 5.81
C CYS A 42 10.76 14.63 6.97
N PHE A 43 10.08 13.50 7.15
CA PHE A 43 9.11 13.33 8.25
C PHE A 43 9.83 13.42 9.61
N VAL A 44 10.93 12.68 9.77
CA VAL A 44 11.74 12.72 10.99
C VAL A 44 12.31 14.11 11.23
N PHE A 45 12.76 14.79 10.18
CA PHE A 45 13.28 16.14 10.27
C PHE A 45 12.20 17.13 10.74
N VAL A 46 11.01 17.12 10.12
CA VAL A 46 9.89 17.99 10.52
C VAL A 46 9.40 17.65 11.92
N TYR A 47 9.24 16.38 12.26
CA TYR A 47 8.83 15.92 13.59
C TYR A 47 9.81 16.38 14.68
N LYS A 48 11.11 16.16 14.49
CA LYS A 48 12.14 16.58 15.45
C LYS A 48 12.28 18.09 15.50
N GLY A 49 12.16 18.78 14.36
CA GLY A 49 12.15 20.24 14.29
C GLY A 49 10.99 20.84 15.07
N LEU A 50 9.78 20.31 14.90
CA LEU A 50 8.59 20.73 15.66
C LEU A 50 8.72 20.42 17.15
N CYS A 51 9.21 19.23 17.53
CA CYS A 51 9.47 18.90 18.93
C CYS A 51 10.51 19.83 19.56
N ALA A 52 11.60 20.15 18.84
CA ALA A 52 12.64 21.06 19.32
C ALA A 52 12.12 22.49 19.47
N LEU A 53 11.32 22.97 18.51
CA LEU A 53 10.65 24.27 18.57
C LEU A 53 9.68 24.37 19.75
N GLN A 54 8.88 23.32 19.97
CA GLN A 54 7.97 23.22 21.12
C GLN A 54 8.73 23.19 22.45
N ALA A 55 9.83 22.43 22.53
CA ALA A 55 10.68 22.38 23.72
C ALA A 55 11.33 23.73 24.03
N HIS A 56 11.79 24.44 23.00
CA HIS A 56 12.41 25.76 23.15
C HIS A 56 11.41 26.84 23.59
N THR A 57 10.14 26.73 23.17
CA THR A 57 9.10 27.72 23.48
C THR A 57 8.38 27.47 24.80
N GLN A 58 8.24 26.22 25.25
CA GLN A 58 7.42 25.87 26.42
C GLN A 58 8.21 25.28 27.61
N GLY A 59 9.49 24.93 27.45
CA GLY A 59 10.38 24.49 28.53
C GLY A 59 10.02 23.15 29.20
N LYS A 60 8.86 22.57 28.93
CA LYS A 60 8.41 21.23 29.38
C LYS A 60 7.77 20.47 28.21
N THR A 61 8.09 19.20 28.07
CA THR A 61 7.54 18.33 27.02
C THR A 61 6.34 17.55 27.56
N TYR A 62 5.14 17.85 27.05
CA TYR A 62 3.92 17.06 27.29
C TYR A 62 3.69 16.06 26.14
N GLN A 63 3.10 14.90 26.43
CA GLN A 63 2.81 13.84 25.45
C GLN A 63 1.93 14.32 24.28
N SER A 64 1.04 15.29 24.53
CA SER A 64 0.18 15.91 23.52
C SER A 64 0.96 16.70 22.47
N HIS A 65 2.11 17.29 22.83
CA HIS A 65 2.94 18.05 21.88
C HIS A 65 3.59 17.13 20.85
N SER A 66 4.09 15.97 21.28
CA SER A 66 4.64 14.96 20.39
C SER A 66 3.59 14.41 19.42
N PHE A 67 2.36 14.18 19.89
CA PHE A 67 1.26 13.76 19.01
C PHE A 67 0.93 14.84 17.97
N LEU A 68 0.79 16.10 18.40
CA LEU A 68 0.47 17.21 17.49
C LEU A 68 1.59 17.46 16.46
N ALA A 69 2.86 17.38 16.89
CA ALA A 69 4.01 17.48 15.99
C ALA A 69 4.02 16.35 14.95
N ALA A 70 3.74 15.12 15.37
CA ALA A 70 3.63 13.98 14.46
C ALA A 70 2.43 14.11 13.50
N PHE A 71 1.29 14.63 13.99
CA PHE A 71 0.10 14.87 13.17
C PHE A 71 0.35 15.92 12.08
N ILE A 72 0.93 17.06 12.44
CA ILE A 72 1.27 18.13 11.50
C ILE A 72 2.32 17.64 10.49
N GLY A 73 3.38 16.98 10.96
CA GLY A 73 4.40 16.41 10.08
C GLY A 73 3.82 15.37 9.11
N GLY A 74 2.88 14.55 9.57
CA GLY A 74 2.20 13.56 8.75
C GLY A 74 1.30 14.20 7.69
N PHE A 75 0.51 15.21 8.07
CA PHE A 75 -0.36 15.93 7.15
C PHE A 75 0.41 16.64 6.04
N LEU A 76 1.54 17.28 6.38
CA LEU A 76 2.35 18.02 5.42
C LEU A 76 3.11 17.11 4.43
N LEU A 77 3.58 15.94 4.87
CA LEU A 77 4.41 15.07 4.02
C LEU A 77 3.64 13.98 3.29
N PHE A 78 2.54 13.50 3.86
CA PHE A 78 1.77 12.39 3.30
C PHE A 78 0.42 12.84 2.72
N GLY A 79 0.26 14.14 2.44
CA GLY A 79 -0.96 14.70 1.84
C GLY A 79 -1.20 14.26 0.38
N ASP A 80 -0.15 13.88 -0.34
CA ASP A 80 -0.26 13.47 -1.74
C ASP A 80 -0.66 12.00 -1.90
N ASN A 81 -1.76 11.75 -2.60
CA ASN A 81 -2.25 10.41 -2.92
C ASN A 81 -1.47 9.77 -4.08
N ASN A 82 -0.24 9.31 -3.81
CA ASN A 82 0.54 8.45 -4.71
C ASN A 82 0.37 6.96 -4.33
N ASN A 83 0.57 6.04 -5.29
CA ASN A 83 0.55 4.59 -5.07
C ASN A 83 1.51 4.14 -3.96
N ILE A 84 2.69 4.74 -3.86
CA ILE A 84 3.68 4.46 -2.81
C ILE A 84 3.15 4.92 -1.45
N ASN A 85 2.60 6.13 -1.37
CA ASN A 85 2.05 6.67 -0.13
C ASN A 85 0.83 5.85 0.35
N SER A 86 -0.05 5.48 -0.59
CA SER A 86 -1.20 4.63 -0.31
C SER A 86 -0.80 3.28 0.27
N GLN A 87 0.25 2.64 -0.26
CA GLN A 87 0.79 1.39 0.30
C GLN A 87 1.30 1.57 1.74
N ILE A 88 2.06 2.64 2.00
CA ILE A 88 2.57 2.95 3.34
C ILE A 88 1.41 3.20 4.31
N ASN A 89 0.43 4.02 3.91
CA ASN A 89 -0.71 4.36 4.75
C ASN A 89 -1.56 3.14 5.10
N MET A 90 -1.85 2.26 4.14
CA MET A 90 -2.59 1.02 4.41
C MET A 90 -1.84 0.09 5.37
N TYR A 91 -0.52 -0.07 5.17
CA TYR A 91 0.33 -0.86 6.05
C TYR A 91 0.37 -0.28 7.48
N LEU A 92 0.65 1.01 7.60
CA LEU A 92 0.76 1.69 8.89
C LEU A 92 -0.57 1.68 9.64
N THR A 93 -1.68 1.91 8.93
CA THR A 93 -3.04 1.88 9.51
C THR A 93 -3.33 0.53 10.14
N SER A 94 -3.04 -0.58 9.45
CA SER A 94 -3.25 -1.92 10.00
C SER A 94 -2.43 -2.16 11.28
N ARG A 95 -1.16 -1.75 11.29
CA ARG A 95 -0.26 -1.90 12.45
C ARG A 95 -0.69 -1.04 13.64
N VAL A 96 -1.05 0.21 13.39
CA VAL A 96 -1.50 1.14 14.44
C VAL A 96 -2.83 0.67 15.01
N LEU A 97 -3.79 0.24 14.17
CA LEU A 97 -5.06 -0.30 14.65
C LEU A 97 -4.84 -1.53 15.54
N PHE A 98 -3.98 -2.46 15.12
CA PHE A 98 -3.63 -3.63 15.93
C PHE A 98 -2.98 -3.24 17.27
N ALA A 99 -2.06 -2.26 17.27
CA ALA A 99 -1.44 -1.75 18.48
C ALA A 99 -2.45 -1.05 19.41
N LEU A 100 -3.39 -0.28 18.86
CA LEU A 100 -4.46 0.37 19.61
C LEU A 100 -5.40 -0.65 20.24
N CYS A 101 -5.77 -1.72 19.51
CA CYS A 101 -6.56 -2.81 20.07
C CYS A 101 -5.83 -3.48 21.25
N ARG A 102 -4.53 -3.78 21.11
CA ARG A 102 -3.72 -4.34 22.20
C ARG A 102 -3.64 -3.41 23.41
N LEU A 103 -3.41 -2.12 23.18
CA LEU A 103 -3.40 -1.12 24.25
C LEU A 103 -4.76 -1.01 24.94
N GLY A 104 -5.86 -1.12 24.19
CA GLY A 104 -7.23 -1.14 24.74
C GLY A 104 -7.49 -2.35 25.64
N VAL A 105 -6.98 -3.53 25.26
CA VAL A 105 -7.03 -4.75 26.09
C VAL A 105 -6.18 -4.57 27.36
N GLU A 106 -4.93 -4.10 27.24
CA GLU A 106 -4.04 -3.86 28.38
C GLU A 106 -4.60 -2.84 29.38
N LYS A 107 -5.30 -1.82 28.89
CA LYS A 107 -5.96 -0.79 29.72
C LYS A 107 -7.32 -1.23 30.26
N GLY A 108 -7.78 -2.44 29.91
CA GLY A 108 -9.04 -3.02 30.42
C GLY A 108 -10.30 -2.44 29.79
N TYR A 109 -10.21 -1.71 28.68
CA TYR A 109 -11.38 -1.24 27.93
C TYR A 109 -12.06 -2.38 27.15
N ILE A 110 -11.28 -3.39 26.75
CA ILE A 110 -11.75 -4.56 26.01
C ILE A 110 -11.51 -5.78 26.89
N PRO A 111 -12.51 -6.64 27.14
CA PRO A 111 -12.33 -7.84 27.93
C PRO A 111 -11.27 -8.74 27.30
N GLU A 112 -10.37 -9.26 28.13
CA GLU A 112 -9.31 -10.17 27.70
C GLU A 112 -9.97 -11.47 27.20
N LEU A 113 -9.83 -11.74 25.90
CA LEU A 113 -10.44 -12.91 25.28
C LEU A 113 -9.67 -14.15 25.75
N ARG A 114 -10.38 -15.13 26.34
CA ARG A 114 -9.78 -16.40 26.81
C ARG A 114 -9.17 -17.26 25.68
N TRP A 115 -9.39 -16.90 24.43
CA TRP A 115 -8.91 -17.61 23.24
C TRP A 115 -8.18 -16.65 22.31
N ASP A 116 -7.27 -17.19 21.50
CA ASP A 116 -6.54 -16.42 20.51
C ASP A 116 -7.51 -15.75 19.51
N PRO A 117 -7.55 -14.40 19.41
CA PRO A 117 -8.46 -13.70 18.51
C PRO A 117 -8.03 -13.80 17.03
N PHE A 118 -6.82 -14.28 16.77
CA PHE A 118 -6.20 -14.31 15.45
C PHE A 118 -6.96 -15.15 14.40
N PRO A 119 -7.46 -16.36 14.70
CA PRO A 119 -8.23 -17.14 13.73
C PRO A 119 -9.54 -16.46 13.33
N LEU A 120 -10.25 -15.86 14.31
CA LEU A 120 -11.49 -15.14 14.05
C LEU A 120 -11.25 -13.90 13.19
N TYR A 121 -10.20 -13.13 13.52
CA TYR A 121 -9.76 -12.00 12.70
C TYR A 121 -9.48 -12.43 11.26
N THR A 122 -8.71 -13.52 11.08
CA THR A 122 -8.34 -14.04 9.77
C THR A 122 -9.56 -14.48 8.96
N ALA A 123 -10.50 -15.20 9.59
CA ALA A 123 -11.72 -15.66 8.94
C ALA A 123 -12.60 -14.49 8.47
N VAL A 124 -12.76 -13.47 9.31
CA VAL A 124 -13.54 -12.26 8.96
C VAL A 124 -12.88 -11.49 7.81
N VAL A 125 -11.57 -11.26 7.88
CA VAL A 125 -10.83 -10.55 6.81
C VAL A 125 -10.93 -11.30 5.49
N TRP A 126 -10.75 -12.62 5.50
CA TRP A 126 -10.85 -13.44 4.29
C TRP A 126 -12.27 -13.44 3.70
N GLY A 127 -13.30 -13.60 4.54
CA GLY A 127 -14.69 -13.55 4.11
C GLY A 127 -15.05 -12.20 3.49
N LEU A 128 -14.62 -11.10 4.11
CA LEU A 128 -14.83 -9.75 3.58
C LEU A 128 -14.10 -9.54 2.25
N VAL A 129 -12.84 -9.96 2.13
CA VAL A 129 -12.07 -9.80 0.88
C VAL A 129 -12.72 -10.53 -0.28
N LEU A 130 -13.16 -11.78 -0.08
CA LEU A 130 -13.84 -12.56 -1.12
C LEU A 130 -15.19 -11.95 -1.49
N TRP A 131 -15.98 -11.54 -0.50
CA TRP A 131 -17.26 -10.87 -0.74
C TRP A 131 -17.08 -9.56 -1.52
N LEU A 132 -16.09 -8.73 -1.15
CA LEU A 132 -15.78 -7.49 -1.85
C LEU A 132 -15.27 -7.75 -3.28
N PHE A 133 -14.55 -8.86 -3.50
CA PHE A 133 -14.06 -9.25 -4.81
C PHE A 133 -15.18 -9.77 -5.72
N GLU A 134 -16.20 -10.42 -5.18
CA GLU A 134 -17.32 -10.91 -5.98
C GLU A 134 -18.30 -9.77 -6.34
N TYR A 135 -18.67 -8.94 -5.36
CA TYR A 135 -19.75 -7.96 -5.52
C TYR A 135 -19.28 -6.52 -5.81
N HIS A 136 -18.07 -6.13 -5.39
CA HIS A 136 -17.60 -4.74 -5.41
C HIS A 136 -16.13 -4.57 -5.84
N ARG A 137 -15.67 -5.32 -6.85
CA ARG A 137 -14.31 -5.29 -7.42
C ARG A 137 -13.62 -3.91 -7.47
N PRO A 138 -14.23 -2.83 -8.01
CA PRO A 138 -13.53 -1.55 -8.16
C PRO A 138 -13.16 -0.88 -6.83
N THR A 139 -13.74 -1.31 -5.71
CA THR A 139 -13.44 -0.75 -4.38
C THR A 139 -12.20 -1.35 -3.73
N LEU A 140 -11.74 -2.51 -4.22
CA LEU A 140 -10.54 -3.18 -3.71
C LEU A 140 -9.27 -2.46 -4.14
N GLN A 141 -8.20 -2.63 -3.38
CA GLN A 141 -6.89 -2.14 -3.79
C GLN A 141 -6.47 -2.82 -5.12
N PRO A 142 -5.95 -2.08 -6.11
CA PRO A 142 -5.57 -2.64 -7.40
C PRO A 142 -4.59 -3.82 -7.34
N SER A 143 -3.69 -3.83 -6.34
CA SER A 143 -2.77 -4.94 -6.09
C SER A 143 -3.52 -6.24 -5.72
N LEU A 144 -4.48 -6.15 -4.81
CA LEU A 144 -5.26 -7.31 -4.36
C LEU A 144 -6.20 -7.82 -5.45
N GLN A 145 -6.79 -6.91 -6.22
CA GLN A 145 -7.58 -7.29 -7.41
C GLN A 145 -6.74 -8.07 -8.41
N SER A 146 -5.53 -7.60 -8.74
CA SER A 146 -4.64 -8.29 -9.68
C SER A 146 -4.27 -9.69 -9.21
N SER A 147 -4.03 -9.87 -7.90
CA SER A 147 -3.73 -11.20 -7.33
C SER A 147 -4.94 -12.13 -7.38
N MET A 148 -6.14 -11.64 -7.05
CA MET A 148 -7.36 -12.45 -7.09
C MET A 148 -7.77 -12.84 -8.53
N THR A 149 -7.71 -11.90 -9.48
CA THR A 149 -7.97 -12.20 -10.90
C THR A 149 -6.98 -13.22 -11.46
N TYR A 150 -5.69 -13.11 -11.13
CA TYR A 150 -4.70 -14.11 -11.53
C TYR A 150 -5.03 -15.50 -10.97
N LEU A 151 -5.40 -15.57 -9.69
CA LEU A 151 -5.66 -16.85 -9.02
C LEU A 151 -7.00 -17.49 -9.38
N TYR A 152 -8.06 -16.72 -9.65
CA TYR A 152 -9.42 -17.24 -9.82
C TYR A 152 -9.97 -17.15 -11.24
N GLU A 153 -9.48 -16.22 -12.06
CA GLU A 153 -9.98 -16.01 -13.43
C GLU A 153 -9.00 -16.53 -14.48
N ASP A 154 -7.69 -16.27 -14.31
CA ASP A 154 -6.65 -16.70 -15.25
C ASP A 154 -6.27 -18.19 -15.06
N SER A 155 -6.62 -18.78 -13.91
CA SER A 155 -6.44 -20.21 -13.61
C SER A 155 -7.49 -21.13 -14.25
N ASN A 156 -8.50 -20.58 -14.93
CA ASN A 156 -9.47 -21.37 -15.70
C ASN A 156 -9.00 -21.64 -17.14
N VAL A 157 -7.84 -21.13 -17.55
CA VAL A 157 -7.26 -21.30 -18.89
C VAL A 157 -5.89 -21.99 -18.77
N TRP A 158 -5.87 -23.25 -18.32
CA TRP A 158 -4.64 -24.05 -18.21
C TRP A 158 -4.31 -24.74 -19.54
N HIS A 159 -3.25 -24.30 -20.21
CA HIS A 159 -2.50 -25.12 -21.16
C HIS A 159 -1.05 -25.23 -20.67
N ASP A 160 -0.77 -26.35 -19.99
CA ASP A 160 0.53 -26.93 -19.65
C ASP A 160 1.51 -26.17 -18.71
N LEU A 161 1.87 -26.86 -17.60
CA LEU A 161 2.83 -26.48 -16.54
C LEU A 161 4.24 -26.09 -17.03
N SER A 162 4.59 -26.35 -18.29
CA SER A 162 5.83 -25.91 -18.93
C SER A 162 5.88 -24.40 -19.23
N ASP A 163 4.73 -23.71 -19.24
CA ASP A 163 4.65 -22.27 -19.44
C ASP A 163 5.05 -21.47 -18.19
N PHE A 164 4.94 -22.08 -17.00
CA PHE A 164 5.17 -21.41 -15.71
C PHE A 164 6.65 -21.06 -15.43
N LEU A 165 7.59 -21.74 -16.09
CA LEU A 165 9.03 -21.50 -15.91
C LEU A 165 9.69 -20.75 -17.09
N ILE A 166 9.10 -20.76 -18.29
CA ILE A 166 9.79 -20.29 -19.51
C ILE A 166 9.02 -19.21 -20.29
N TYR A 167 7.69 -19.05 -20.19
CA TYR A 167 6.98 -18.17 -21.13
C TYR A 167 6.29 -16.96 -20.48
N ASN A 168 6.99 -15.84 -20.49
CA ASN A 168 6.38 -14.51 -20.43
C ASN A 168 5.55 -14.31 -21.71
N LYS A 169 4.23 -14.55 -21.62
CA LYS A 169 3.17 -14.36 -22.63
C LYS A 169 3.55 -13.41 -23.78
N SER A 170 4.03 -13.95 -24.90
CA SER A 170 4.04 -13.23 -26.19
C SER A 170 2.63 -13.27 -26.76
N ARG A 171 1.98 -12.11 -26.87
CA ARG A 171 0.66 -11.98 -27.50
C ARG A 171 0.73 -12.46 -28.95
N ALA A 172 0.17 -13.63 -29.23
CA ALA A 172 -0.16 -14.02 -30.59
C ALA A 172 -1.29 -13.11 -31.10
N SER A 173 -1.03 -12.43 -32.22
CA SER A 173 -1.94 -11.52 -32.91
C SER A 173 -2.96 -12.31 -33.72
N LYS A 174 -4.22 -11.91 -33.66
CA LYS A 174 -5.15 -12.03 -34.79
C LYS A 174 -5.67 -10.64 -35.11
#